data_AF-N9FQY6-F1
#
_entry.id   AF-N9FQY6-F1
#
_cell.length_a   1.000
_cell.length_b   1.000
_cell.length_c   1.000
_cell.angle_alpha   90.00
_cell.angle_beta   90.00
_cell.angle_gamma   90.00
#
_symmetry.space_group_name_H-M   'P 1'
#
loop_
_entity.id
_entity.type
_entity.pdbx_description
1 polymer ?
#
loop_
_entity_poly.entity_id
_entity_poly.type
_entity_poly.pdbx_seq_one_letter_code
_entity_poly.pdbx_strand_id
1 'polypeptide(L)'
;MLNGENINFMISYQKLGSVNSFYLTLTSPNNVGQTTTLPIQTTSDGYQYLGIYLNQNSNQIGVIFNGINKGYIDNYPSKLKNIFFTINSNYTDMTNQDIGKNVEIKLITDSSQISQTYPTSTTDICGINI
;
A
#
# COMPACT_ATOMS: atom_id res chain seq x y z
N MET A 1 -2.76 26.04 -11.99
CA MET A 1 -2.44 24.65 -11.60
C MET A 1 -3.71 23.98 -11.05
N LEU A 2 -4.57 23.43 -11.92
CA LEU A 2 -5.89 22.90 -11.50
C LEU A 2 -6.23 21.49 -12.02
N ASN A 3 -5.40 20.89 -12.90
CA ASN A 3 -5.74 19.66 -13.64
C ASN A 3 -4.85 18.47 -13.25
N GLY A 4 -4.91 18.01 -12.00
CA GLY A 4 -4.26 16.77 -11.59
C GLY A 4 -5.30 15.77 -11.06
N GLU A 5 -5.09 14.48 -11.33
CA GLU A 5 -6.05 13.44 -10.95
C GLU A 5 -6.03 13.13 -9.44
N ASN A 6 -7.15 12.58 -8.99
CA ASN A 6 -7.31 12.01 -7.67
C ASN A 6 -7.09 10.51 -7.76
N ILE A 7 -6.26 9.96 -6.87
CA ILE A 7 -6.08 8.52 -6.77
C ILE A 7 -6.31 8.05 -5.34
N ASN A 8 -6.95 6.89 -5.22
CA ASN A 8 -7.18 6.20 -3.97
C ASN A 8 -6.44 4.87 -3.99
N PHE A 9 -5.56 4.69 -3.00
CA PHE A 9 -4.88 3.43 -2.70
C PHE A 9 -5.81 2.61 -1.80
N MET A 10 -6.46 1.62 -2.38
CA MET A 10 -7.29 0.68 -1.63
C MET A 10 -6.44 -0.50 -1.20
N ILE A 11 -6.17 -0.59 0.09
CA ILE A 11 -5.34 -1.62 0.73
C ILE A 11 -6.26 -2.48 1.58
N SER A 12 -6.44 -3.74 1.17
CA SER A 12 -7.31 -4.67 1.87
C SER A 12 -6.52 -5.85 2.41
N TYR A 13 -6.62 -6.13 3.71
CA TYR A 13 -6.33 -7.48 4.21
C TYR A 13 -7.57 -8.34 4.03
N GLN A 14 -7.42 -9.55 3.49
CA GLN A 14 -8.50 -10.55 3.52
C GLN A 14 -7.99 -11.88 4.05
N LYS A 15 -8.70 -12.41 5.04
CA LYS A 15 -8.68 -13.83 5.39
C LYS A 15 -9.93 -14.49 4.80
N LEU A 16 -9.71 -15.41 3.87
CA LEU A 16 -10.73 -16.23 3.22
C LEU A 16 -10.39 -17.70 3.48
N GLY A 17 -10.99 -18.29 4.53
CA GLY A 17 -10.63 -19.62 4.99
C GLY A 17 -9.15 -19.78 5.33
N SER A 18 -8.44 -20.62 4.56
CA SER A 18 -7.00 -20.89 4.74
C SER A 18 -6.07 -19.94 3.96
N VAL A 19 -6.61 -19.05 3.13
CA VAL A 19 -5.81 -18.12 2.32
C VAL A 19 -5.90 -16.73 2.92
N ASN A 20 -4.73 -16.16 3.22
CA ASN A 20 -4.60 -14.79 3.71
C ASN A 20 -3.76 -13.99 2.72
N SER A 21 -4.25 -12.84 2.28
CA SER A 21 -3.49 -11.93 1.41
C SER A 21 -3.80 -10.47 1.69
N PHE A 22 -2.83 -9.62 1.40
CA PHE A 22 -3.08 -8.22 1.16
C PHE A 22 -3.39 -8.00 -0.32
N TYR A 23 -4.32 -7.10 -0.60
CA TYR A 23 -4.66 -6.66 -1.94
C TYR A 23 -4.44 -5.16 -2.00
N LEU A 24 -3.77 -4.73 -3.06
CA LEU A 24 -3.63 -3.32 -3.39
C LEU A 24 -4.32 -3.08 -4.73
N THR A 25 -5.31 -2.20 -4.72
CA THR A 25 -6.01 -1.76 -5.91
C THR A 25 -5.98 -0.25 -5.96
N LEU A 26 -5.69 0.29 -7.14
CA LEU A 26 -5.73 1.73 -7.37
C LEU A 26 -7.05 2.10 -7.97
N THR A 27 -7.65 3.17 -7.46
CA THR A 27 -8.93 3.66 -7.98
C THR A 27 -8.82 5.16 -8.23
N SER A 28 -9.29 5.59 -9.39
CA SER A 28 -9.56 6.99 -9.70
C SER A 28 -11.05 7.13 -10.02
N PRO A 29 -11.60 8.35 -10.08
CA PRO A 29 -13.02 8.55 -10.35
C PRO A 29 -13.54 7.83 -11.61
N ASN A 30 -12.66 7.60 -12.58
CA ASN A 30 -13.02 7.04 -13.89
C ASN A 30 -12.36 5.68 -14.18
N ASN A 31 -11.47 5.18 -13.32
CA ASN A 31 -10.71 3.96 -13.59
C ASN A 31 -10.49 3.15 -12.31
N VAL A 32 -10.51 1.82 -12.47
CA VAL A 32 -10.04 0.88 -11.45
C VAL A 32 -8.81 0.20 -12.03
N GLY A 33 -7.67 0.41 -11.39
CA GLY A 33 -6.38 -0.18 -11.75
C GLY A 33 -6.33 -1.68 -11.45
N GLN A 34 -5.20 -2.29 -11.80
CA GLN A 34 -5.01 -3.72 -11.57
C GLN A 34 -4.90 -4.02 -10.07
N THR A 35 -5.55 -5.10 -9.63
CA THR A 35 -5.38 -5.57 -8.25
C THR A 35 -4.08 -6.36 -8.13
N THR A 36 -3.15 -5.83 -7.34
CA THR A 36 -1.92 -6.51 -6.97
C THR A 36 -2.16 -7.35 -5.72
N THR A 37 -1.89 -8.65 -5.80
CA THR A 37 -1.96 -9.56 -4.65
C THR A 37 -0.60 -9.66 -3.97
N LEU A 38 -0.58 -9.45 -2.66
CA LEU A 38 0.60 -9.50 -1.81
C LEU A 38 0.37 -10.62 -0.77
N PRO A 39 0.91 -11.83 -1.02
CA PRO A 39 0.69 -12.96 -0.12
C PRO A 39 1.38 -12.73 1.23
N ILE A 40 0.76 -13.18 2.32
CA ILE A 40 1.35 -13.10 3.66
C ILE A 40 2.67 -13.86 3.70
N GLN A 41 3.67 -13.26 4.34
CA GLN A 41 4.97 -13.87 4.56
C GLN A 41 5.25 -13.99 6.06
N THR A 42 6.07 -14.96 6.43
CA THR A 42 6.60 -15.03 7.79
C THR A 42 7.64 -13.94 7.97
N THR A 43 7.37 -13.01 8.88
CA THR A 43 8.30 -11.94 9.30
C THR A 43 8.72 -12.13 10.75
N SER A 44 9.87 -11.58 11.14
CA SER A 44 10.44 -11.78 12.47
C SER A 44 9.62 -11.16 13.61
N ASP A 45 8.83 -10.13 13.29
CA ASP A 45 7.98 -9.39 14.23
C ASP A 45 6.47 -9.66 14.03
N GLY A 46 6.12 -10.50 13.04
CA GLY A 46 4.74 -10.83 12.70
C GLY A 46 3.98 -9.76 11.89
N TYR A 47 4.59 -8.62 11.58
CA TYR A 47 3.97 -7.56 10.79
C TYR A 47 4.30 -7.68 9.30
N GLN A 48 3.39 -7.25 8.44
CA GLN A 48 3.68 -7.04 7.03
C GLN A 48 3.91 -5.56 6.77
N TYR A 49 4.92 -5.23 5.97
CA TYR A 49 5.30 -3.87 5.63
C TYR A 49 5.04 -3.61 4.15
N LEU A 50 4.12 -2.69 3.87
CA LEU A 50 3.82 -2.22 2.51
C LEU A 50 4.28 -0.77 2.36
N GLY A 51 5.33 -0.57 1.57
CA GLY A 51 5.78 0.74 1.12
C GLY A 51 5.17 1.06 -0.24
N ILE A 52 4.69 2.28 -0.42
CA ILE A 52 4.15 2.78 -1.68
C ILE A 52 4.96 4.02 -2.06
N TYR A 53 5.41 4.11 -3.32
CA TYR A 53 6.13 5.27 -3.84
C TYR A 53 5.60 5.68 -5.22
N LEU A 54 5.67 6.98 -5.49
CA LEU A 54 5.07 7.60 -6.68
C LEU A 54 6.15 8.31 -7.48
N ASN A 55 6.20 8.04 -8.78
CA ASN A 55 7.02 8.80 -9.71
C ASN A 55 6.13 9.73 -10.53
N GLN A 56 6.02 11.00 -10.10
CA GLN A 56 5.21 12.05 -10.76
C GLN A 56 5.78 12.53 -12.10
N ASN A 57 7.00 12.11 -12.48
CA ASN A 57 7.58 12.43 -13.79
C ASN A 57 7.20 11.40 -14.85
N SER A 58 7.20 10.11 -14.50
CA SER A 58 6.78 9.02 -15.39
C SER A 58 5.34 8.57 -15.17
N ASN A 59 4.65 9.15 -14.18
CA ASN A 59 3.31 8.81 -13.74
C ASN A 59 3.14 7.34 -13.31
N GLN A 60 4.10 6.82 -12.56
CA GLN A 60 4.13 5.40 -12.16
C GLN A 60 4.00 5.24 -10.66
N ILE A 61 3.48 4.08 -10.25
CA ILE A 61 3.29 3.70 -8.85
C ILE A 61 4.08 2.44 -8.61
N GLY A 62 4.99 2.49 -7.64
CA GLY A 62 5.76 1.34 -7.23
C GLY A 62 5.49 0.95 -5.79
N VAL A 63 5.81 -0.31 -5.49
CA VAL A 63 5.60 -0.87 -4.15
C VAL A 63 6.82 -1.62 -3.66
N ILE A 64 6.99 -1.58 -2.35
CA ILE A 64 7.97 -2.36 -1.61
C ILE A 64 7.15 -3.21 -0.65
N PHE A 65 7.38 -4.52 -0.64
CA PHE A 65 6.67 -5.43 0.25
C PHE A 65 7.67 -6.24 1.07
N ASN A 66 7.61 -6.10 2.39
CA ASN A 66 8.54 -6.69 3.35
C ASN A 66 10.02 -6.43 2.96
N GLY A 67 10.33 -5.18 2.60
CA GLY A 67 11.67 -4.76 2.19
C GLY A 67 12.09 -5.15 0.77
N ILE A 68 11.27 -5.92 0.04
CA ILE A 68 11.55 -6.29 -1.36
C ILE A 68 10.85 -5.30 -2.29
N ASN A 69 11.62 -4.52 -3.05
CA ASN A 69 11.09 -3.66 -4.10
C ASN A 69 10.50 -4.50 -5.23
N LYS A 70 9.20 -4.31 -5.52
CA LYS A 70 8.46 -5.01 -6.59
C LYS A 70 8.44 -4.24 -7.91
N GLY A 71 9.04 -3.05 -7.95
CA GLY A 71 9.01 -2.16 -9.09
C GLY A 71 7.68 -1.44 -9.23
N TYR A 72 7.43 -0.89 -10.42
CA TYR A 72 6.19 -0.22 -10.76
C TYR A 72 5.11 -1.26 -11.10
N ILE A 73 3.97 -1.16 -10.41
CA ILE A 73 2.84 -2.10 -10.53
C ILE A 73 1.66 -1.50 -11.29
N ASP A 74 1.62 -0.17 -11.44
CA ASP A 74 0.55 0.52 -12.15
C ASP A 74 1.01 1.93 -12.56
N ASN A 75 0.19 2.58 -13.38
CA ASN A 75 0.39 3.95 -13.86
C ASN A 75 -0.85 4.80 -13.59
N TYR A 76 -0.67 6.11 -13.57
CA TYR A 76 -1.76 7.08 -13.57
C TYR A 76 -1.66 7.99 -14.81
N PRO A 77 -2.77 8.53 -15.31
CA PRO A 77 -2.76 9.21 -16.61
C PRO A 77 -2.15 10.60 -16.57
N SER A 78 -2.08 11.25 -15.40
CA SER A 78 -1.50 12.59 -15.24
C SER A 78 -1.05 12.87 -13.81
N LYS A 79 -0.20 13.88 -13.62
CA LYS A 79 0.29 14.27 -12.28
C LYS A 79 -0.83 14.32 -11.25
N LEU A 80 -0.63 13.63 -10.13
CA LEU A 80 -1.64 13.53 -9.09
C LEU A 80 -1.72 14.83 -8.31
N LYS A 81 -2.94 15.26 -8.01
CA LYS A 81 -3.23 16.41 -7.15
C LYS A 81 -3.59 15.99 -5.74
N ASN A 82 -4.35 14.90 -5.61
CA ASN A 82 -4.82 14.41 -4.31
C ASN A 82 -4.60 12.90 -4.23
N ILE A 83 -4.24 12.45 -3.03
CA ILE A 83 -4.02 11.05 -2.69
C ILE A 83 -4.96 10.69 -1.55
N PHE A 84 -5.64 9.56 -1.68
CA PHE A 84 -6.52 8.99 -0.68
C PHE A 84 -6.02 7.60 -0.31
N PHE A 85 -6.23 7.20 0.94
CA PHE A 85 -5.94 5.84 1.40
C PHE A 85 -7.23 5.24 1.95
N THR A 86 -7.66 4.12 1.37
CA THR A 86 -8.73 3.30 1.89
C THR A 86 -8.10 2.03 2.44
N ILE A 87 -8.15 1.87 3.76
CA ILE A 87 -7.58 0.71 4.43
C ILE A 87 -8.73 -0.09 5.04
N ASN A 88 -8.87 -1.35 4.62
CA ASN A 88 -9.90 -2.23 5.13
C ASN A 88 -9.35 -3.62 5.45
N SER A 89 -10.07 -4.34 6.32
CA SER A 89 -9.77 -5.71 6.69
C SER A 89 -11.05 -6.51 6.67
N ASN A 90 -11.08 -7.57 5.86
CA ASN A 90 -12.17 -8.52 5.81
C ASN A 90 -11.71 -9.83 6.45
N TYR A 91 -12.44 -10.28 7.46
CA TYR A 91 -12.14 -11.51 8.17
C TYR A 91 -13.34 -12.44 8.05
N THR A 92 -13.20 -13.55 7.32
CA THR A 92 -14.22 -14.60 7.26
C THR A 92 -13.73 -15.85 7.99
N ASP A 93 -14.65 -16.77 8.29
CA ASP A 93 -14.34 -18.10 8.83
C ASP A 93 -13.53 -18.07 10.14
N MET A 94 -13.94 -17.21 11.09
CA MET A 94 -13.32 -17.15 12.42
C MET A 94 -13.36 -18.50 13.13
N THR A 95 -12.23 -18.86 13.73
CA THR A 95 -12.03 -20.08 14.51
C THR A 95 -11.66 -19.76 15.96
N ASN A 96 -11.65 -20.77 16.83
CA ASN A 96 -11.20 -20.61 18.22
C ASN A 96 -9.73 -20.11 18.33
N GLN A 97 -8.90 -20.31 17.30
CA GLN A 97 -7.51 -19.83 17.27
C GLN A 97 -7.38 -18.33 17.01
N ASP A 98 -8.48 -17.68 16.63
CA ASP A 98 -8.54 -16.24 16.33
C ASP A 98 -9.01 -15.43 17.56
N ILE A 99 -9.56 -16.10 18.58
CA ILE A 99 -10.07 -15.45 19.79
C ILE A 99 -8.91 -14.81 20.57
N GLY A 100 -9.09 -13.54 20.96
CA GLY A 100 -8.11 -12.78 21.72
C GLY A 100 -6.91 -12.28 20.92
N LYS A 101 -6.92 -12.46 19.59
CA LYS A 101 -5.93 -11.84 18.70
C LYS A 101 -6.40 -10.49 18.19
N ASN A 102 -5.45 -9.59 18.00
CA ASN A 102 -5.69 -8.26 17.45
C ASN A 102 -5.19 -8.19 16.01
N VAL A 103 -5.94 -7.49 15.16
CA VAL A 103 -5.48 -7.04 13.85
C VAL A 103 -5.23 -5.55 13.95
N GLU A 104 -4.00 -5.14 13.71
CA GLU A 104 -3.59 -3.73 13.71
C GLU A 104 -3.19 -3.33 12.30
N ILE A 105 -3.61 -2.14 11.87
CA ILE A 105 -3.12 -1.52 10.64
C ILE A 105 -2.71 -0.09 10.96
N LYS A 106 -1.47 0.25 10.60
CA LYS A 106 -0.87 1.56 10.84
C LYS A 106 -0.46 2.19 9.51
N LEU A 107 -0.91 3.42 9.26
CA LEU A 107 -0.41 4.26 8.18
C LEU A 107 0.71 5.14 8.71
N ILE A 108 1.91 5.00 8.13
CA ILE A 108 3.10 5.78 8.50
C ILE A 108 3.37 6.79 7.38
N THR A 109 3.35 8.08 7.73
CA THR A 109 3.66 9.18 6.82
C THR A 109 4.81 10.06 7.29
N ASP A 110 5.25 9.90 8.54
CA ASP A 110 6.40 10.58 9.12
C ASP A 110 7.68 9.86 8.69
N SER A 111 8.56 10.56 7.95
CA SER A 111 9.83 10.02 7.45
C SER A 111 10.72 9.42 8.54
N SER A 112 10.67 9.93 9.77
CA SER A 112 11.47 9.39 10.87
C SER A 112 11.05 7.98 11.31
N GLN A 113 9.84 7.55 10.95
CA GLN A 113 9.32 6.21 11.24
C GLN A 113 9.33 5.28 10.02
N ILE A 114 9.74 5.76 8.84
CA ILE A 114 9.83 4.94 7.64
C ILE A 114 11.14 4.15 7.67
N SER A 115 11.04 2.82 7.73
CA SER A 115 12.18 1.91 7.87
C SER A 115 12.53 1.12 6.60
N GLN A 116 11.65 1.13 5.60
CA GLN A 116 11.89 0.43 4.33
C GLN A 116 12.85 1.23 3.45
N THR A 117 13.59 0.55 2.59
CA THR A 117 14.51 1.19 1.63
C THR A 117 13.78 1.59 0.35
N TYR A 118 13.70 2.89 0.09
CA TYR A 118 13.06 3.45 -1.10
C TYR A 118 14.07 3.75 -2.22
N PRO A 119 13.62 3.90 -3.48
CA PRO A 119 14.48 4.35 -4.56
C PRO A 119 15.18 5.67 -4.24
N THR A 120 16.37 5.88 -4.80
CA THR A 120 17.16 7.09 -4.55
C THR A 120 16.38 8.36 -4.89
N SER A 121 16.51 9.39 -4.05
CA SER A 121 15.80 10.67 -4.17
C SER A 121 14.29 10.60 -3.89
N THR A 122 13.83 9.54 -3.22
CA THR A 122 12.46 9.51 -2.69
C THR A 122 12.34 10.48 -1.52
N THR A 123 11.24 11.22 -1.49
CA THR A 123 10.85 12.06 -0.36
C THR A 123 9.53 11.58 0.23
N ASP A 124 9.28 11.89 1.50
CA ASP A 124 7.96 11.72 2.10
C ASP A 124 6.95 12.73 1.55
N ILE A 125 5.72 12.68 2.06
CA ILE A 125 4.63 13.57 1.64
C ILE A 125 4.87 15.05 2.00
N CYS A 126 5.84 15.33 2.87
CA CYS A 126 6.26 16.67 3.28
C CYS A 126 7.50 17.17 2.50
N GLY A 127 8.08 16.33 1.64
CA GLY A 127 9.27 16.65 0.85
C GLY A 127 10.60 16.41 1.58
N ILE A 128 10.60 15.66 2.69
CA ILE A 128 11.81 15.26 3.41
C ILE A 128 12.37 13.98 2.77
N ASN A 129 13.68 13.92 2.54
CA ASN A 129 14.31 12.73 1.98
C ASN A 129 14.14 11.51 2.92
N ILE A 130 13.87 10.35 2.32
CA ILE A 130 13.77 9.05 3.00
C ILE A 130 14.88 8.13 2.50
#